data_AF-A0A382A6P4-F1
#
_entry.id   AF-A0A382A6P4-F1
#
_cell.length_a   1.000
_cell.length_b   1.000
_cell.length_c   1.000
_cell.angle_alpha   90.00
_cell.angle_beta   90.00
_cell.angle_gamma   90.00
#
_symmetry.space_group_name_H-M   'P 1'
#
loop_
_entity.id
_entity.type
_entity.pdbx_description
1 polymer ?
#
loop_
_entity_poly.entity_id
_entity_poly.type
_entity_poly.pdbx_seq_one_letter_code
_entity_poly.pdbx_strand_id
1 'polypeptide(L)' 'MLRNCTNFDVGELRYSAGISVTYLSPFGPLTFYVATPFGDKKGDDTKSFDFTVGSGF' A
#
# COMPACT_ATOMS: atom_id res chain seq x y z
N MET A 1 -15.86 -27.34 -14.77
CA MET A 1 -15.96 -25.95 -15.25
C MET A 1 -14.72 -25.21 -14.79
N LEU A 2 -13.59 -25.37 -15.49
CA LEU A 2 -12.34 -24.66 -15.16
C LEU A 2 -12.37 -23.32 -15.90
N ARG A 3 -12.57 -22.22 -15.17
CA ARG A 3 -12.56 -20.87 -15.73
C ARG A 3 -11.13 -20.57 -16.18
N ASN A 4 -10.99 -20.15 -17.42
CA ASN A 4 -9.73 -19.79 -18.05
C ASN A 4 -9.16 -18.54 -17.36
N CYS A 5 -8.18 -18.71 -16.47
CA CYS A 5 -7.57 -17.62 -15.67
C CYS A 5 -6.43 -16.90 -16.42
N THR A 6 -6.57 -16.71 -17.73
CA THR A 6 -5.52 -16.14 -18.61
C THR A 6 -5.79 -14.71 -19.05
N ASN A 7 -6.94 -14.12 -18.66
CA ASN A 7 -7.24 -12.73 -18.96
C ASN A 7 -6.59 -11.83 -17.90
N PHE A 8 -5.41 -11.31 -18.23
CA PHE A 8 -4.70 -10.31 -17.44
C PHE A 8 -5.19 -8.92 -17.84
N ASP A 9 -5.88 -8.22 -16.93
CA ASP A 9 -6.34 -6.85 -17.15
C ASP A 9 -5.36 -5.84 -16.52
N VAL A 10 -4.62 -5.14 -17.39
CA VAL A 10 -3.68 -4.08 -17.01
C VAL A 10 -4.40 -2.92 -16.31
N GLY A 11 -5.70 -2.74 -16.59
CA GLY A 11 -6.53 -1.71 -15.97
C GLY A 11 -6.77 -1.93 -14.48
N GLU A 12 -6.57 -3.13 -13.94
CA GLU A 12 -6.73 -3.39 -12.50
C GLU A 12 -5.51 -2.99 -11.65
N LEU A 13 -4.40 -2.60 -12.26
CA LEU A 13 -3.21 -2.16 -11.53
C LEU A 13 -3.49 -0.87 -10.74
N ARG A 14 -2.92 -0.79 -9.52
CA ARG A 14 -3.02 0.36 -8.60
C ARG A 14 -1.65 0.87 -8.25
N TYR A 15 -1.49 2.18 -8.25
CA TYR A 15 -0.22 2.85 -8.02
C TYR A 15 -0.38 3.93 -6.97
N SER A 16 0.71 4.28 -6.30
CA SER A 16 0.76 5.40 -5.36
C SER A 16 2.17 5.96 -5.32
N ALA A 17 2.31 7.21 -4.91
CA ALA A 17 3.60 7.76 -4.50
C ALA A 17 3.45 8.49 -3.17
N GLY A 18 4.53 8.50 -2.39
CA GLY A 18 4.50 9.03 -1.05
C GLY A 18 5.87 9.17 -0.45
N ILE A 19 5.88 9.61 0.80
CA ILE A 19 7.06 9.69 1.65
C ILE A 19 6.90 8.72 2.82
N SER A 20 8.02 8.18 3.26
CA SER A 20 8.08 7.35 4.47
C SER A 20 9.22 7.81 5.36
N VAL A 21 8.99 7.80 6.66
CA VAL A 21 10.01 8.08 7.66
C VAL A 21 10.07 6.91 8.62
N THR A 22 11.26 6.33 8.76
CA THR A 22 11.54 5.32 9.78
C THR A 22 12.36 5.97 10.90
N TYR A 23 11.81 5.92 12.11
CA TYR A 23 12.46 6.34 13.34
C TYR A 23 12.82 5.12 14.19
N LEU A 24 14.10 4.98 14.52
CA LEU A 24 14.58 3.89 15.35
C LEU A 24 14.47 4.29 16.83
N SER A 25 13.39 3.86 17.49
CA SER A 25 13.14 4.17 18.91
C SER A 25 13.76 3.13 19.85
N PRO A 26 13.88 3.42 21.15
CA PRO A 26 14.28 2.43 22.17
C PRO A 26 13.36 1.20 22.25
N PHE A 27 12.15 1.29 21.72
CA PHE A 27 11.14 0.22 21.71
C PHE A 27 11.04 -0.50 20.35
N GLY A 28 11.90 -0.15 19.39
CA GLY A 28 11.93 -0.72 18.05
C GLY A 28 11.66 0.29 16.93
N PRO A 29 11.64 -0.18 15.66
CA PRO A 29 11.36 0.67 14.50
C PRO A 29 9.92 1.22 14.54
N LEU A 30 9.79 2.51 14.28
CA LEU A 30 8.52 3.18 14.02
C LEU A 30 8.57 3.70 12.58
N THR A 31 7.72 3.19 11.70
CA THR A 31 7.66 3.70 10.32
C THR A 31 6.32 4.36 10.06
N PHE A 32 6.37 5.57 9.53
CA PHE A 32 5.19 6.35 9.13
C PHE A 32 5.20 6.49 7.61
N TYR A 33 4.03 6.34 6.99
CA TYR A 33 3.83 6.44 5.55
C TYR A 33 2.76 7.48 5.26
N VAL A 34 3.04 8.38 4.32
CA VAL A 34 2.05 9.29 3.74
C VAL A 34 2.13 9.14 2.24
N ALA A 35 1.07 8.64 1.62
CA ALA A 35 1.04 8.38 0.18
C ALA A 35 -0.28 8.80 -0.45
N THR A 36 -0.19 9.26 -1.69
CA THR A 36 -1.35 9.56 -2.53
C THR A 36 -1.50 8.45 -3.57
N PRO A 37 -2.66 7.77 -3.64
CA PRO A 37 -2.94 6.82 -4.70
C PRO A 37 -3.15 7.55 -6.03
N PHE A 38 -2.74 6.93 -7.12
CA PHE A 38 -3.00 7.37 -8.49
C PHE A 38 -3.74 6.26 -9.23
N GLY A 39 -4.86 6.60 -9.87
CA GLY A 39 -5.69 5.63 -10.59
C GLY A 39 -6.57 4.80 -9.65
N ASP A 40 -6.96 5.35 -8.50
CA ASP A 40 -8.00 4.81 -7.65
C ASP A 40 -9.34 4.79 -8.38
N LYS A 41 -10.11 3.73 -8.14
CA LYS A 41 -11.42 3.49 -8.74
C LYS A 41 -12.47 3.42 -7.65
N LYS A 42 -13.73 3.65 -8.06
CA LYS A 42 -14.89 3.50 -7.18
C LYS A 42 -14.94 2.07 -6.63
N GLY A 43 -14.75 1.95 -5.31
CA GLY A 43 -14.71 0.67 -4.61
C GLY A 43 -13.33 0.28 -4.06
N ASP A 44 -12.28 1.05 -4.37
CA ASP A 44 -10.98 0.84 -3.74
C ASP A 44 -10.96 1.38 -2.30
N ASP A 45 -10.42 0.59 -1.38
CA ASP A 45 -10.18 1.01 0.01
C ASP A 45 -8.80 1.68 0.12
N THR A 46 -8.76 3.00 -0.10
CA THR A 46 -7.52 3.78 -0.05
C THR A 46 -7.21 4.29 1.36
N LYS A 47 -5.95 4.19 1.80
CA LYS A 47 -5.44 4.84 3.01
C LYS A 47 -4.27 5.77 2.66
N SER A 48 -4.41 7.05 3.00
CA SER A 48 -3.39 8.05 2.69
C SER A 48 -2.31 8.19 3.78
N PHE A 49 -2.58 7.68 4.98
CA PHE A 49 -1.64 7.65 6.09
C PHE A 49 -1.69 6.27 6.77
N ASP A 50 -0.52 5.71 7.07
CA ASP A 50 -0.38 4.47 7.81
C ASP A 50 0.90 4.47 8.66
N PHE A 51 0.96 3.63 9.69
CA PHE A 51 2.14 3.48 10.52
C PHE A 51 2.35 2.04 11.01
N THR A 52 3.61 1.68 11.24
CA THR A 52 4.01 0.36 11.75
C THR A 52 4.91 0.52 12.96
N VAL A 53 4.68 -0.31 13.99
CA VAL A 53 5.43 -0.34 15.25
C VAL A 53 6.06 -1.71 15.42
N GLY A 54 7.38 -1.76 15.64
CA GLY A 54 8.13 -2.99 15.84
C GLY A 54 8.85 -3.46 14.57
N SER A 55 9.15 -4.75 14.49
CA SER A 55 9.71 -5.33 13.26
C SER A 55 8.70 -5.14 12.14
N GLY A 56 9.08 -4.40 11.10
CA GLY A 56 8.27 -4.33 9.88
C GLY A 56 8.15 -5.72 9.28
N PHE A 57 6.91 -6.10 8.97
CA PHE A 57 6.44 -7.27 8.21
C PHE A 57 7.16 -8.61 8.42
#